data_AF-A0A2D6HRM0-F1
#
_entry.id   AF-A0A2D6HRM0-F1
#
_cell.length_a   1.000
_cell.length_b   1.000
_cell.length_c   1.000
_cell.angle_alpha   90.00
_cell.angle_beta   90.00
_cell.angle_gamma   90.00
#
_symmetry.space_group_name_H-M   'P 1'
#
loop_
_entity.id
_entity.type
_entity.pdbx_description
1 polymer ?
#
loop_
_entity_poly.entity_id
_entity_poly.type
_entity_poly.pdbx_seq_one_letter_code
_entity_poly.pdbx_strand_id
1 'polypeptide(L)'
;MVFPVLGEVVDLKNGKVTLQDSHIWRELPASIELANIASATLLQPLQTGYEHLPIAPSLGGESGSYITKLLLKPSADGRYFVVINANFIDIGLSAYVSGSQTRPQIEVFSQLADDATPHLLHFQSFAIQVNESETVELWLVIKAKQFPTPVSISFYDPATFYEYQIYNNGLSIAAITTMTLLALLAILVYLSTKKRVALTCAGYLGLHGIGWAAASGLLDDLFNIPTNSTYWGMMLFPFAIACAGQFVSDLFDCPSNHKKLFRFLRVFSVISVGLGVTMWFLPFTTGFLISHLLAMVWMILTLSIGVTMLKIRDFRAKYFLTGNLLYSASLGYYISAHSHYFGELPYSESAVVVALSVDCICILLCLAEWFKLQQIEFNRNYYLSRTDAMTKLGNRFALSECIEQLNGYYVVVYVDLDGLKTVNDRNGHQEGDKLIVETARLMQRSFSHRGSVFRSGGDEFVSILHAQSAPELEELTKSCRSHMDALSYELSQAWRRAGVSFGIATSVECDSAKDCIFLADKRMYQYKSINKKLA
;
A
#
# COMPACT_ATOMS: atom_id res chain seq x y z
N MET A 1 -31.16 -0.53 -33.89
CA MET A 1 -31.73 -1.88 -33.95
C MET A 1 -32.95 -1.88 -33.07
N VAL A 2 -34.09 -2.36 -33.57
CA VAL A 2 -35.30 -2.55 -32.77
C VAL A 2 -35.02 -3.77 -31.89
N PHE A 3 -35.11 -3.59 -30.58
CA PHE A 3 -34.70 -4.61 -29.61
C PHE A 3 -35.91 -5.44 -29.17
N PRO A 4 -35.74 -6.77 -29.04
CA PRO A 4 -36.18 -7.56 -27.91
C PRO A 4 -37.40 -7.20 -27.06
N VAL A 5 -38.57 -6.74 -27.53
CA VAL A 5 -39.68 -6.52 -26.58
C VAL A 5 -40.16 -7.88 -26.07
N LEU A 6 -40.40 -7.98 -24.76
CA LEU A 6 -41.02 -9.11 -24.07
C LEU A 6 -41.94 -9.96 -24.99
N GLY A 7 -41.46 -11.14 -25.41
CA GLY A 7 -42.16 -12.04 -26.35
C GLY A 7 -41.52 -12.20 -27.74
N GLU A 8 -40.51 -11.40 -28.10
CA GLU A 8 -39.74 -11.59 -29.33
C GLU A 8 -38.73 -12.75 -29.22
N VAL A 9 -38.46 -13.41 -30.35
CA VAL A 9 -37.53 -14.54 -30.43
C VAL A 9 -36.09 -14.05 -30.47
N VAL A 10 -35.27 -14.52 -29.54
CA VAL A 10 -33.84 -14.24 -29.47
C VAL A 10 -33.08 -15.29 -30.30
N ASP A 11 -32.56 -14.87 -31.45
CA ASP A 11 -31.69 -15.73 -32.26
C ASP A 11 -30.33 -15.90 -31.57
N LEU A 12 -30.05 -17.09 -31.03
CA LEU A 12 -28.72 -17.43 -30.52
C LEU A 12 -27.82 -17.69 -31.72
N LYS A 13 -26.73 -16.93 -31.83
CA LYS A 13 -25.72 -17.05 -32.89
C LYS A 13 -24.38 -17.38 -32.26
N ASN A 14 -23.45 -17.88 -33.06
CA ASN A 14 -22.04 -17.96 -32.65
C ASN A 14 -21.54 -16.57 -32.20
N GLY A 15 -20.82 -16.51 -31.10
CA GLY A 15 -20.38 -15.29 -30.45
C GLY A 15 -21.20 -14.94 -29.22
N LYS A 16 -21.41 -13.64 -29.03
CA LYS A 16 -22.19 -13.04 -27.95
C LYS A 16 -23.46 -12.38 -28.50
N VAL A 17 -24.60 -12.69 -27.89
CA VAL A 17 -25.87 -11.95 -28.09
C VAL A 17 -26.27 -11.34 -26.75
N THR A 18 -26.75 -10.10 -26.73
CA THR A 18 -27.14 -9.43 -25.48
C THR A 18 -28.50 -8.79 -25.62
N LEU A 19 -29.39 -9.18 -24.72
CA LEU A 19 -30.67 -8.56 -24.51
C LEU A 19 -30.51 -7.45 -23.46
N GLN A 20 -30.68 -6.21 -23.90
CA GLN A 20 -30.56 -5.02 -23.06
C GLN A 20 -31.74 -4.95 -22.07
N ASP A 21 -31.49 -4.41 -20.89
CA ASP A 21 -32.50 -4.21 -19.84
C ASP A 21 -33.45 -3.06 -20.20
N SER A 22 -34.38 -3.35 -21.10
CA SER A 22 -35.38 -2.41 -21.59
C SER A 22 -36.70 -3.13 -21.76
N HIS A 23 -37.55 -3.07 -20.73
CA HIS A 23 -38.87 -3.71 -20.72
C HIS A 23 -38.85 -5.24 -20.86
N ILE A 24 -37.79 -5.91 -20.38
CA ILE A 24 -37.66 -7.37 -20.48
C ILE A 24 -38.05 -8.10 -19.19
N TRP A 25 -38.24 -7.39 -18.08
CA TRP A 25 -38.55 -7.95 -16.77
C TRP A 25 -39.96 -7.59 -16.32
N ARG A 26 -40.59 -8.48 -15.53
CA ARG A 26 -41.84 -8.21 -14.82
C ARG A 26 -41.65 -8.32 -13.31
N GLU A 27 -42.26 -7.43 -12.55
CA GLU A 27 -42.14 -7.41 -11.09
C GLU A 27 -43.00 -8.51 -10.47
N LEU A 28 -42.41 -9.29 -9.55
CA LEU A 28 -43.12 -10.28 -8.76
C LEU A 28 -43.61 -9.65 -7.44
N PRO A 29 -44.87 -9.88 -7.04
CA PRO A 29 -45.38 -9.44 -5.76
C PRO A 29 -44.55 -9.98 -4.59
N ALA A 30 -44.31 -9.15 -3.58
CA ALA A 30 -43.57 -9.52 -2.37
C ALA A 30 -44.21 -10.69 -1.59
N SER A 31 -45.47 -11.01 -1.83
CA SER A 31 -46.19 -12.16 -1.24
C SER A 31 -45.72 -13.51 -1.76
N ILE A 32 -44.95 -13.55 -2.84
CA ILE A 32 -44.41 -14.77 -3.43
C ILE A 32 -43.12 -15.15 -2.68
N GLU A 33 -43.21 -16.14 -1.80
CA GLU A 33 -42.04 -16.68 -1.11
C GLU A 33 -41.20 -17.57 -2.04
N LEU A 34 -40.10 -17.01 -2.54
CA LEU A 34 -39.08 -17.73 -3.31
C LEU A 34 -38.17 -18.63 -2.42
N ALA A 35 -38.59 -18.98 -1.21
CA ALA A 35 -37.74 -19.61 -0.18
C ALA A 35 -37.42 -21.10 -0.45
N ASN A 36 -38.21 -21.80 -1.29
CA ASN A 36 -37.99 -23.22 -1.63
C ASN A 36 -37.48 -23.36 -3.09
N ILE A 37 -36.25 -22.91 -3.31
CA ILE A 37 -35.60 -22.67 -4.61
C ILE A 37 -35.47 -23.94 -5.49
N ALA A 38 -35.61 -25.16 -4.93
CA ALA A 38 -35.23 -26.40 -5.60
C ALA A 38 -36.37 -27.20 -6.27
N SER A 39 -37.58 -26.64 -6.45
CA SER A 39 -38.71 -27.41 -7.00
C SER A 39 -39.37 -26.77 -8.22
N ALA A 40 -39.52 -27.55 -9.29
CA ALA A 40 -40.27 -27.21 -10.51
C ALA A 40 -41.69 -26.71 -10.23
N THR A 41 -42.25 -27.10 -9.09
CA THR A 41 -43.55 -26.68 -8.57
C THR A 41 -43.65 -25.20 -8.25
N LEU A 42 -42.53 -24.46 -8.10
CA LEU A 42 -42.56 -23.03 -7.81
C LEU A 42 -42.76 -22.17 -9.06
N LEU A 43 -42.35 -22.66 -10.24
CA LEU A 43 -42.51 -21.95 -11.51
C LEU A 43 -43.92 -22.08 -12.09
N GLN A 44 -44.60 -23.22 -11.91
CA GLN A 44 -45.96 -23.43 -12.43
C GLN A 44 -46.97 -22.35 -11.99
N PRO A 45 -47.02 -21.96 -10.70
CA PRO A 45 -47.84 -20.84 -10.23
C PRO A 45 -47.40 -19.49 -10.80
N LEU A 46 -46.09 -19.26 -10.98
CA LEU A 46 -45.55 -17.99 -11.51
C LEU A 46 -45.86 -17.81 -13.01
N GLN A 47 -45.90 -18.91 -13.75
CA GLN A 47 -46.34 -18.93 -15.15
C GLN A 47 -47.84 -18.60 -15.26
N THR A 48 -48.64 -19.02 -14.27
CA THR A 48 -50.09 -18.82 -14.23
C THR A 48 -50.43 -17.40 -13.77
N GLY A 49 -50.29 -16.42 -14.67
CA GLY A 49 -50.54 -15.01 -14.39
C GLY A 49 -49.41 -14.07 -14.81
N TYR A 50 -48.33 -14.60 -15.39
CA TYR A 50 -47.19 -13.83 -15.90
C TYR A 50 -47.59 -12.61 -16.74
N GLU A 51 -48.56 -12.78 -17.65
CA GLU A 51 -49.03 -11.72 -18.55
C GLU A 51 -49.65 -10.52 -17.81
N HIS A 52 -50.15 -10.74 -16.58
CA HIS A 52 -50.78 -9.71 -15.75
C HIS A 52 -49.80 -8.99 -14.83
N LEU A 53 -48.55 -9.43 -14.73
CA LEU A 53 -47.53 -8.77 -13.90
C LEU A 53 -47.07 -7.46 -14.55
N PRO A 54 -46.79 -6.40 -13.76
CA PRO A 54 -46.35 -5.13 -14.31
C PRO A 54 -44.95 -5.26 -14.94
N ILE A 55 -44.76 -4.62 -16.10
CA ILE A 55 -43.49 -4.59 -16.82
C ILE A 55 -42.59 -3.53 -16.18
N ALA A 56 -41.40 -3.95 -15.75
CA ALA A 56 -40.38 -3.02 -15.27
C ALA A 56 -39.64 -2.41 -16.47
N PRO A 57 -39.50 -1.07 -16.55
CA PRO A 57 -38.80 -0.43 -17.67
C PRO A 57 -37.31 -0.78 -17.71
N SER A 58 -36.66 -0.81 -16.54
CA SER A 58 -35.31 -1.32 -16.29
C SER A 58 -35.22 -1.68 -14.81
N LEU A 59 -34.33 -2.59 -14.46
CA LEU A 59 -34.03 -2.95 -13.07
C LEU A 59 -32.90 -2.12 -12.45
N GLY A 60 -32.21 -1.29 -13.22
CA GLY A 60 -31.14 -0.45 -12.69
C GLY A 60 -31.67 0.46 -11.57
N GLY A 61 -31.07 0.36 -10.38
CA GLY A 61 -31.43 1.03 -9.13
C GLY A 61 -32.62 0.44 -8.37
N GLU A 62 -33.30 -0.57 -8.92
CA GLU A 62 -34.48 -1.19 -8.31
C GLU A 62 -34.12 -2.27 -7.29
N SER A 63 -35.11 -2.77 -6.55
CA SER A 63 -34.95 -3.80 -5.53
C SER A 63 -36.16 -4.74 -5.53
N GLY A 64 -35.96 -6.03 -5.25
CA GLY A 64 -37.06 -6.98 -5.15
C GLY A 64 -36.88 -8.19 -6.04
N SER A 65 -38.00 -8.74 -6.52
CA SER A 65 -38.07 -9.99 -7.27
C SER A 65 -38.66 -9.75 -8.64
N TYR A 66 -38.03 -10.33 -9.65
CA TYR A 66 -38.42 -10.14 -11.06
C TYR A 66 -38.41 -11.47 -11.80
N ILE A 67 -39.28 -11.56 -12.79
CA ILE A 67 -39.41 -12.72 -13.67
C ILE A 67 -39.37 -12.28 -15.14
N THR A 68 -38.76 -13.08 -15.99
CA THR A 68 -38.87 -12.95 -17.43
C THR A 68 -39.05 -14.29 -18.12
N LYS A 69 -39.67 -14.24 -19.29
CA LYS A 69 -39.84 -15.34 -20.23
C LYS A 69 -39.20 -14.93 -21.55
N LEU A 70 -38.28 -15.75 -22.04
CA LEU A 70 -37.56 -15.56 -23.30
C LEU A 70 -37.81 -16.77 -24.22
N LEU A 71 -38.00 -16.48 -25.51
CA LEU A 71 -38.05 -17.50 -26.56
C LEU A 71 -36.72 -17.48 -27.29
N LEU A 72 -35.98 -18.57 -27.23
CA LEU A 72 -34.65 -18.68 -27.82
C LEU A 72 -34.70 -19.53 -29.08
N LYS A 73 -34.04 -19.07 -30.15
CA LYS A 73 -33.88 -19.84 -31.38
C LYS A 73 -32.40 -20.13 -31.61
N PRO A 74 -31.93 -21.35 -31.31
CA PRO A 74 -30.53 -21.73 -31.50
C PRO A 74 -30.15 -21.81 -32.98
N SER A 75 -28.98 -21.27 -33.35
CA SER A 75 -28.43 -21.41 -34.71
C SER A 75 -27.69 -22.73 -34.96
N ALA A 76 -27.43 -23.50 -33.90
CA ALA A 76 -26.75 -24.79 -33.94
C ALA A 76 -27.06 -25.57 -32.66
N ASP A 77 -27.04 -26.90 -32.77
CA ASP A 77 -27.07 -27.81 -31.62
C ASP A 77 -25.87 -27.55 -30.70
N GLY A 78 -26.10 -27.49 -29.40
CA GLY A 78 -24.99 -27.40 -28.47
C GLY A 78 -25.33 -26.79 -27.11
N ARG A 79 -24.25 -26.44 -26.40
CA ARG A 79 -24.32 -25.75 -25.11
C ARG A 79 -24.16 -24.26 -25.34
N TYR A 80 -25.02 -23.47 -24.71
CA TYR A 80 -24.85 -22.02 -24.59
C TYR A 80 -24.76 -21.65 -23.12
N PHE A 81 -24.08 -20.55 -22.84
CA PHE A 81 -24.00 -19.99 -21.49
C PHE A 81 -24.84 -18.72 -21.43
N VAL A 82 -25.69 -18.65 -20.42
CA VAL A 82 -26.50 -17.48 -20.10
C VAL A 82 -25.82 -16.75 -18.95
N VAL A 83 -25.51 -15.48 -19.14
CA VAL A 83 -24.93 -14.59 -18.13
C VAL A 83 -25.97 -13.55 -17.78
N ILE A 84 -26.31 -13.47 -16.50
CA ILE A 84 -27.11 -12.39 -15.93
C ILE A 84 -26.13 -11.32 -15.47
N ASN A 85 -26.14 -10.16 -16.16
CA ASN A 85 -25.23 -9.06 -15.86
C ASN A 85 -25.70 -8.27 -14.64
N ALA A 86 -25.70 -8.93 -13.48
CA ALA A 86 -26.01 -8.35 -12.19
C ALA A 86 -25.06 -8.91 -11.13
N ASN A 87 -24.49 -8.00 -10.33
CA ASN A 87 -23.54 -8.38 -9.27
C ASN A 87 -24.22 -9.00 -8.05
N PHE A 88 -25.42 -8.54 -7.74
CA PHE A 88 -26.16 -9.02 -6.57
C PHE A 88 -27.35 -9.86 -7.05
N ILE A 89 -27.29 -11.17 -6.81
CA ILE A 89 -28.40 -12.10 -7.04
C ILE A 89 -28.53 -13.02 -5.81
N ASP A 90 -29.44 -12.68 -4.90
CA ASP A 90 -29.73 -13.51 -3.73
C ASP A 90 -30.42 -14.82 -4.11
N ILE A 91 -31.33 -14.75 -5.09
CA ILE A 91 -32.03 -15.89 -5.65
C ILE A 91 -31.99 -15.76 -7.16
N GLY A 92 -31.43 -16.75 -7.83
CA GLY A 92 -31.38 -16.91 -9.27
C GLY A 92 -31.88 -18.30 -9.62
N LEU A 93 -32.98 -18.38 -10.37
CA LEU A 93 -33.58 -19.64 -10.80
C LEU A 93 -33.88 -19.56 -12.30
N SER A 94 -33.44 -20.57 -13.04
CA SER A 94 -33.83 -20.74 -14.44
C SER A 94 -34.68 -21.99 -14.60
N ALA A 95 -35.58 -21.96 -15.58
CA ALA A 95 -36.22 -23.16 -16.06
C ALA A 95 -36.41 -23.12 -17.56
N TYR A 96 -36.05 -24.20 -18.24
CA TYR A 96 -36.22 -24.28 -19.68
C TYR A 96 -36.61 -25.68 -20.12
N VAL A 97 -37.26 -25.75 -21.28
CA VAL A 97 -37.60 -27.00 -21.96
C VAL A 97 -37.00 -26.95 -23.36
N SER A 98 -36.24 -27.99 -23.71
CA SER A 98 -35.55 -28.12 -24.99
C SER A 98 -35.80 -29.51 -25.56
N GLY A 99 -36.22 -29.63 -26.82
CA GLY A 99 -36.46 -30.92 -27.44
C GLY A 99 -37.81 -31.56 -27.06
N SER A 100 -37.84 -32.88 -27.20
CA SER A 100 -38.91 -33.78 -26.73
C SER A 100 -38.96 -33.97 -25.21
N GLN A 101 -38.28 -33.13 -24.43
CA GLN A 101 -38.25 -33.23 -22.97
C GLN A 101 -39.62 -32.90 -22.39
N THR A 102 -40.14 -33.82 -21.56
CA THR A 102 -41.45 -33.66 -20.90
C THR A 102 -41.37 -32.93 -19.57
N ARG A 103 -40.16 -32.71 -19.03
CA ARG A 103 -39.92 -32.01 -17.77
C ARG A 103 -38.95 -30.86 -17.98
N PRO A 104 -39.21 -29.68 -17.37
CA PRO A 104 -38.29 -28.56 -17.42
C PRO A 104 -36.98 -28.90 -16.70
N GLN A 105 -35.86 -28.52 -17.30
CA GLN A 105 -34.58 -28.46 -16.61
C GLN A 105 -34.52 -27.19 -15.77
N ILE A 106 -33.97 -27.29 -14.57
CA ILE A 106 -33.92 -26.21 -13.58
C ILE A 106 -32.49 -26.04 -13.16
N GLU A 107 -31.99 -24.82 -13.26
CA GLU A 107 -30.67 -24.44 -12.75
C GLU A 107 -30.82 -23.36 -11.69
N VAL A 108 -30.05 -23.48 -10.61
CA VAL A 108 -29.95 -22.47 -9.56
C VAL A 108 -28.63 -21.74 -9.76
N PHE A 109 -28.72 -20.44 -10.07
CA PHE A 109 -27.57 -19.53 -10.28
C PHE A 109 -27.58 -18.41 -9.21
N SER A 110 -28.06 -18.75 -8.02
CA SER A 110 -28.08 -17.83 -6.88
C SER A 110 -26.65 -17.62 -6.37
N GLN A 111 -26.32 -16.47 -5.78
CA GLN A 111 -24.97 -16.26 -5.22
C GLN A 111 -24.58 -17.29 -4.14
N LEU A 112 -25.57 -17.93 -3.53
CA LEU A 112 -25.39 -19.06 -2.64
C LEU A 112 -26.01 -20.31 -3.27
N ALA A 113 -25.38 -21.47 -3.08
CA ALA A 113 -25.89 -22.77 -3.53
C ALA A 113 -25.96 -22.95 -5.07
N ASP A 114 -24.97 -22.42 -5.79
CA ASP A 114 -24.78 -22.50 -7.24
C ASP A 114 -23.70 -23.51 -7.67
N ASP A 115 -23.42 -24.54 -6.86
CA ASP A 115 -22.33 -25.53 -7.03
C ASP A 115 -22.27 -26.20 -8.42
N ALA A 116 -23.34 -26.12 -9.22
CA ALA A 116 -23.44 -26.70 -10.56
C ALA A 116 -23.16 -25.69 -11.70
N THR A 117 -23.01 -24.40 -11.39
CA THR A 117 -22.90 -23.35 -12.39
C THR A 117 -21.46 -22.87 -12.62
N PRO A 118 -21.14 -22.31 -13.79
CA PRO A 118 -19.80 -21.79 -14.03
C PRO A 118 -19.55 -20.51 -13.22
N HIS A 119 -18.52 -20.52 -12.37
CA HIS A 119 -18.12 -19.35 -11.58
C HIS A 119 -17.69 -18.17 -12.47
N LEU A 120 -18.35 -17.03 -12.30
CA LEU A 120 -18.05 -15.81 -13.02
C LEU A 120 -18.03 -14.65 -12.03
N LEU A 121 -16.87 -14.04 -11.79
CA LEU A 121 -16.78 -12.97 -10.79
C LEU A 121 -17.60 -11.75 -11.22
N HIS A 122 -18.22 -11.08 -10.24
CA HIS A 122 -19.13 -9.93 -10.40
C HIS A 122 -20.47 -10.21 -11.09
N PHE A 123 -20.73 -11.42 -11.57
CA PHE A 123 -21.94 -11.76 -12.32
C PHE A 123 -22.40 -13.18 -11.99
N GLN A 124 -23.52 -13.60 -12.55
CA GLN A 124 -23.97 -14.99 -12.43
C GLN A 124 -24.19 -15.61 -13.80
N SER A 125 -23.85 -16.89 -13.93
CA SER A 125 -23.99 -17.59 -15.20
C SER A 125 -24.50 -19.01 -15.02
N PHE A 126 -25.13 -19.57 -16.03
CA PHE A 126 -25.50 -21.00 -16.06
C PHE A 126 -25.50 -21.50 -17.51
N ALA A 127 -25.45 -22.82 -17.67
CA ALA A 127 -25.45 -23.45 -18.99
C ALA A 127 -26.85 -23.91 -19.39
N ILE A 128 -27.17 -23.78 -20.68
CA ILE A 128 -28.35 -24.39 -21.29
C ILE A 128 -27.94 -25.29 -22.45
N GLN A 129 -28.66 -26.39 -22.62
CA GLN A 129 -28.45 -27.33 -23.73
C GLN A 129 -29.61 -27.22 -24.73
N VAL A 130 -29.30 -26.87 -25.97
CA VAL A 130 -30.31 -26.52 -26.99
C VAL A 130 -30.11 -27.31 -28.28
N ASN A 131 -31.21 -27.55 -28.99
CA ASN A 131 -31.25 -28.22 -30.30
C ASN A 131 -31.77 -27.24 -31.37
N GLU A 132 -31.09 -27.14 -32.51
CA GLU A 132 -31.31 -26.22 -33.65
C GLU A 132 -32.74 -26.25 -34.20
N SER A 133 -33.39 -27.41 -34.15
CA SER A 133 -34.72 -27.60 -34.74
C SER A 133 -35.87 -27.02 -33.93
N GLU A 134 -35.64 -26.47 -32.72
CA GLU A 134 -36.71 -26.10 -31.80
C GLU A 134 -36.52 -24.74 -31.12
N THR A 135 -37.62 -24.05 -30.88
CA THR A 135 -37.63 -22.83 -30.05
C THR A 135 -37.62 -23.24 -28.58
N VAL A 136 -36.65 -22.74 -27.81
CA VAL A 136 -36.50 -23.04 -26.38
C VAL A 136 -37.18 -21.94 -25.58
N GLU A 137 -38.11 -22.31 -24.72
CA GLU A 137 -38.72 -21.40 -23.76
C GLU A 137 -37.90 -21.36 -22.47
N LEU A 138 -37.28 -20.21 -22.18
CA LEU A 138 -36.46 -19.98 -20.99
C LEU A 138 -37.18 -19.02 -20.04
N TRP A 139 -37.38 -19.49 -18.81
CA TRP A 139 -37.88 -18.70 -17.68
C TRP A 139 -36.72 -18.34 -16.77
N LEU A 140 -36.69 -17.10 -16.30
CA LEU A 140 -35.69 -16.61 -15.34
C LEU A 140 -36.40 -15.88 -14.22
N VAL A 141 -36.01 -16.20 -12.98
CA VAL A 141 -36.43 -15.50 -11.78
C VAL A 141 -35.19 -15.02 -11.06
N ILE A 142 -35.16 -13.73 -10.74
CA ILE A 142 -34.07 -13.11 -9.97
C ILE A 142 -34.62 -12.34 -8.77
N LYS A 143 -33.86 -12.32 -7.69
CA LYS A 143 -34.12 -11.50 -6.51
C LYS A 143 -32.83 -10.91 -5.99
N ALA A 144 -32.85 -9.64 -5.63
CA ALA A 144 -31.74 -8.99 -4.95
C ALA A 144 -32.24 -7.91 -3.99
N LYS A 145 -31.40 -7.58 -3.00
CA LYS A 145 -31.62 -6.39 -2.15
C LYS A 145 -31.55 -5.09 -2.93
N GLN A 146 -30.80 -5.06 -4.02
CA GLN A 146 -30.69 -3.95 -4.96
C GLN A 146 -30.00 -4.42 -6.24
N PHE A 147 -30.49 -3.96 -7.39
CA PHE A 147 -29.82 -4.09 -8.69
C PHE A 147 -29.13 -2.76 -9.01
N PRO A 148 -27.80 -2.66 -8.88
CA PRO A 148 -27.14 -1.35 -8.94
C PRO A 148 -27.00 -0.81 -10.37
N THR A 149 -26.96 -1.69 -11.35
CA THR A 149 -26.88 -1.42 -12.79
C THR A 149 -28.09 -2.06 -13.49
N PRO A 150 -28.42 -1.61 -14.71
CA PRO A 150 -29.40 -2.31 -15.54
C PRO A 150 -29.03 -3.80 -15.71
N VAL A 151 -30.02 -4.69 -15.63
CA VAL A 151 -29.81 -6.16 -15.62
C VAL A 151 -30.04 -6.74 -17.01
N SER A 152 -29.02 -6.66 -17.85
CA SER A 152 -29.03 -7.24 -19.19
C SER A 152 -28.76 -8.74 -19.14
N ILE A 153 -29.21 -9.47 -20.17
CA ILE A 153 -29.01 -10.92 -20.28
C ILE A 153 -28.15 -11.19 -21.51
N SER A 154 -26.99 -11.80 -21.30
CA SER A 154 -26.08 -12.17 -22.38
C SER A 154 -26.07 -13.68 -22.62
N PHE A 155 -26.07 -14.06 -23.88
CA PHE A 155 -25.95 -15.44 -24.35
C PHE A 155 -24.62 -15.59 -25.06
N TYR A 156 -23.89 -16.64 -24.73
CA TYR A 156 -22.57 -16.92 -25.26
C TYR A 156 -22.51 -18.34 -25.81
N ASP A 157 -21.86 -18.52 -26.95
CA ASP A 157 -21.32 -19.83 -27.31
C ASP A 157 -20.16 -20.23 -26.36
N PRO A 158 -19.79 -21.51 -26.30
CA PRO A 158 -18.77 -21.97 -25.34
C PRO A 158 -17.41 -21.30 -25.50
N ALA A 159 -16.93 -21.07 -26.73
CA ALA A 159 -15.61 -20.49 -26.94
C ALA A 159 -15.57 -19.04 -26.44
N THR A 160 -16.56 -18.24 -26.81
CA THR A 160 -16.66 -16.84 -26.38
C THR A 160 -16.89 -16.73 -24.87
N PHE A 161 -17.68 -17.63 -24.27
CA PHE A 161 -17.90 -17.64 -22.82
C PHE A 161 -16.62 -17.86 -22.04
N TYR A 162 -15.84 -18.91 -22.38
CA TYR A 162 -14.62 -19.21 -21.66
C TYR A 162 -13.55 -18.13 -21.85
N GLU A 163 -13.47 -17.50 -23.02
CA GLU A 163 -12.61 -16.33 -23.22
C GLU A 163 -13.02 -15.18 -22.28
N TYR A 164 -14.31 -14.84 -22.24
CA TYR A 164 -14.85 -13.82 -21.35
C TYR A 164 -14.60 -14.14 -19.87
N GLN A 165 -14.86 -15.38 -19.45
CA GLN A 165 -14.64 -15.85 -18.08
C GLN A 165 -13.17 -15.76 -17.68
N ILE A 166 -12.24 -16.19 -18.55
CA ILE A 166 -10.79 -16.13 -18.30
C ILE A 166 -10.36 -14.68 -18.10
N TYR A 167 -10.78 -13.75 -18.95
CA TYR A 167 -10.40 -12.34 -18.81
C TYR A 167 -11.00 -11.70 -17.57
N ASN A 168 -12.31 -11.88 -17.35
CA ASN A 168 -13.02 -11.26 -16.23
C ASN A 168 -12.52 -11.79 -14.87
N ASN A 169 -12.43 -13.11 -14.73
CA ASN A 169 -11.97 -13.73 -13.49
C ASN A 169 -10.47 -13.51 -13.31
N GLY A 170 -9.68 -13.67 -14.37
CA GLY A 170 -8.22 -13.49 -14.32
C GLY A 170 -7.81 -12.09 -13.88
N LEU A 171 -8.42 -11.04 -14.45
CA LEU A 171 -8.14 -9.66 -14.05
C LEU A 171 -8.52 -9.38 -12.60
N SER A 172 -9.72 -9.82 -12.19
CA SER A 172 -10.24 -9.58 -10.84
C SER A 172 -9.41 -10.32 -9.79
N ILE A 173 -9.10 -11.60 -10.01
CA ILE A 173 -8.26 -12.40 -9.11
C ILE A 173 -6.85 -11.80 -9.02
N ALA A 174 -6.24 -11.41 -10.14
CA ALA A 174 -4.91 -10.81 -10.13
C ALA A 174 -4.88 -9.49 -9.35
N ALA A 175 -5.89 -8.62 -9.54
CA ALA A 175 -6.01 -7.36 -8.84
C ALA A 175 -6.23 -7.56 -7.32
N ILE A 176 -7.17 -8.41 -6.94
CA ILE A 176 -7.48 -8.74 -5.53
C ILE A 176 -6.26 -9.38 -4.83
N THR A 177 -5.59 -10.31 -5.51
CA THR A 177 -4.38 -10.97 -5.00
C THR A 177 -3.26 -9.95 -4.80
N THR A 178 -3.10 -9.01 -5.74
CA THR A 178 -2.11 -7.94 -5.60
C THR A 178 -2.40 -7.09 -4.36
N MET A 179 -3.63 -6.61 -4.17
CA MET A 179 -3.99 -5.80 -3.00
C MET A 179 -3.76 -6.55 -1.67
N THR A 180 -4.17 -7.81 -1.60
CA THR A 180 -4.03 -8.64 -0.39
C THR A 180 -2.56 -8.96 -0.08
N LEU A 181 -1.73 -9.25 -1.08
CA LEU A 181 -0.29 -9.44 -0.90
C LEU A 181 0.41 -8.16 -0.43
N LEU A 182 0.07 -7.00 -1.01
CA LEU A 182 0.65 -5.71 -0.59
C LEU A 182 0.22 -5.35 0.85
N ALA A 183 -1.02 -5.68 1.23
CA ALA A 183 -1.50 -5.53 2.60
C ALA A 183 -0.70 -6.43 3.57
N LEU A 184 -0.49 -7.71 3.21
CA LEU A 184 0.33 -8.63 4.00
C LEU A 184 1.76 -8.11 4.17
N LEU A 185 2.36 -7.60 3.09
CA LEU A 185 3.69 -6.98 3.15
C LEU A 185 3.71 -5.79 4.11
N ALA A 186 2.71 -4.90 4.05
CA ALA A 186 2.59 -3.78 4.97
C ALA A 186 2.41 -4.23 6.44
N ILE A 187 1.70 -5.34 6.69
CA ILE A 187 1.62 -5.97 8.02
C ILE A 187 3.00 -6.45 8.48
N LEU A 188 3.75 -7.16 7.64
CA LEU A 188 5.10 -7.62 7.98
C LEU A 188 6.04 -6.45 8.29
N VAL A 189 5.96 -5.37 7.51
CA VAL A 189 6.69 -4.12 7.76
C VAL A 189 6.26 -3.49 9.09
N TYR A 190 4.97 -3.51 9.43
CA TYR A 190 4.51 -3.06 10.74
C TYR A 190 5.06 -3.94 11.87
N LEU A 191 5.05 -5.26 11.71
CA LEU A 191 5.51 -6.19 12.74
C LEU A 191 7.00 -5.99 13.05
N SER A 192 7.82 -5.68 12.03
CA SER A 192 9.26 -5.43 12.18
C SER A 192 9.59 -4.02 12.67
N THR A 193 8.90 -2.98 12.18
CA THR A 193 9.23 -1.58 12.46
C THR A 193 8.43 -0.96 13.61
N LYS A 194 7.27 -1.55 13.96
CA LYS A 194 6.24 -1.01 14.87
C LYS A 194 5.77 0.40 14.51
N LYS A 195 5.97 0.84 13.25
CA LYS A 195 5.55 2.16 12.78
C LYS A 195 4.08 2.16 12.38
N ARG A 196 3.29 3.03 12.99
CA ARG A 196 1.85 3.17 12.75
C ARG A 196 1.49 3.35 11.27
N VAL A 197 2.29 4.11 10.51
CA VAL A 197 2.07 4.34 9.07
C VAL A 197 1.96 3.05 8.26
N ALA A 198 2.71 2.00 8.63
CA ALA A 198 2.64 0.70 7.98
C ALA A 198 1.34 -0.06 8.33
N LEU A 199 0.86 0.06 9.57
CA LEU A 199 -0.41 -0.54 10.01
C LEU A 199 -1.61 0.12 9.30
N THR A 200 -1.63 1.45 9.22
CA THR A 200 -2.68 2.18 8.51
C THR A 200 -2.64 1.92 7.01
N CYS A 201 -1.44 1.72 6.44
CA CYS A 201 -1.27 1.28 5.05
C CYS A 201 -1.87 -0.13 4.86
N ALA A 202 -1.53 -1.08 5.73
CA ALA A 202 -2.08 -2.43 5.69
C ALA A 202 -3.61 -2.44 5.76
N GLY A 203 -4.20 -1.64 6.65
CA GLY A 203 -5.66 -1.50 6.76
C GLY A 203 -6.28 -0.89 5.49
N TYR A 204 -5.64 0.11 4.88
CA TYR A 204 -6.10 0.72 3.64
C TYR A 204 -6.13 -0.30 2.50
N LEU A 205 -5.00 -0.96 2.24
CA LEU A 205 -4.84 -1.94 1.15
C LEU A 205 -5.70 -3.19 1.39
N GLY A 206 -5.66 -3.72 2.62
CA GLY A 206 -6.27 -5.00 2.96
C GLY A 206 -7.79 -4.96 2.98
N LEU A 207 -8.39 -3.90 3.52
CA LEU A 207 -9.86 -3.77 3.54
C LEU A 207 -10.43 -3.55 2.14
N HIS A 208 -9.72 -2.87 1.25
CA HIS A 208 -10.08 -2.82 -0.17
C HIS A 208 -9.95 -4.19 -0.84
N GLY A 209 -8.85 -4.91 -0.58
CA GLY A 209 -8.65 -6.27 -1.09
C GLY A 209 -9.78 -7.22 -0.71
N ILE A 210 -10.09 -7.30 0.59
CA ILE A 210 -11.17 -8.14 1.12
C ILE A 210 -12.53 -7.64 0.61
N GLY A 211 -12.75 -6.32 0.59
CA GLY A 211 -14.01 -5.75 0.13
C GLY A 211 -14.32 -6.08 -1.33
N TRP A 212 -13.33 -6.02 -2.22
CA TRP A 212 -13.51 -6.42 -3.62
C TRP A 212 -13.60 -7.92 -3.81
N ALA A 213 -12.89 -8.72 -3.01
CA ALA A 213 -13.06 -10.18 -3.03
C ALA A 213 -14.48 -10.59 -2.62
N ALA A 214 -15.06 -9.88 -1.66
CA ALA A 214 -16.44 -10.07 -1.26
C ALA A 214 -17.36 -9.63 -2.41
N ALA A 215 -17.24 -8.38 -2.85
CA ALA A 215 -18.11 -7.78 -3.87
C ALA A 215 -18.10 -8.49 -5.23
N SER A 216 -17.07 -9.28 -5.54
CA SER A 216 -17.00 -10.04 -6.78
C SER A 216 -17.54 -11.47 -6.66
N GLY A 217 -17.95 -11.92 -5.47
CA GLY A 217 -18.34 -13.31 -5.18
C GLY A 217 -17.16 -14.26 -4.87
N LEU A 218 -15.91 -13.78 -4.95
CA LEU A 218 -14.72 -14.63 -4.79
C LEU A 218 -14.61 -15.23 -3.38
N LEU A 219 -15.06 -14.52 -2.34
CA LEU A 219 -15.05 -15.07 -0.97
C LEU A 219 -16.04 -16.23 -0.81
N ASP A 220 -17.21 -16.13 -1.44
CA ASP A 220 -18.23 -17.18 -1.40
C ASP A 220 -17.71 -18.44 -2.10
N ASP A 221 -17.10 -18.29 -3.29
CA ASP A 221 -16.46 -19.37 -4.06
C ASP A 221 -15.32 -20.06 -3.30
N LEU A 222 -14.50 -19.31 -2.55
CA LEU A 222 -13.31 -19.84 -1.88
C LEU A 222 -13.61 -20.51 -0.52
N PHE A 223 -14.59 -20.00 0.23
CA PHE A 223 -14.77 -20.37 1.64
C PHE A 223 -16.14 -20.96 1.97
N ASN A 224 -17.05 -21.09 0.99
CA ASN A 224 -18.40 -21.62 1.16
C ASN A 224 -19.15 -20.96 2.33
N ILE A 225 -19.24 -19.63 2.27
CA ILE A 225 -19.81 -18.80 3.34
C ILE A 225 -21.34 -18.96 3.33
N PRO A 226 -22.01 -19.21 4.48
CA PRO A 226 -23.45 -19.45 4.53
C PRO A 226 -24.31 -18.19 4.29
N THR A 227 -23.68 -17.04 4.07
CA THR A 227 -24.33 -15.74 3.90
C THR A 227 -23.73 -15.05 2.70
N ASN A 228 -24.56 -14.42 1.88
CA ASN A 228 -24.14 -13.73 0.67
C ASN A 228 -23.13 -12.60 1.00
N SER A 229 -21.84 -12.85 0.73
CA SER A 229 -20.75 -11.94 1.09
C SER A 229 -20.62 -10.77 0.09
N THR A 230 -21.23 -10.84 -1.09
CA THR A 230 -21.16 -9.78 -2.12
C THR A 230 -21.56 -8.40 -1.60
N TYR A 231 -22.49 -8.33 -0.65
CA TYR A 231 -22.87 -7.07 -0.01
C TYR A 231 -21.82 -6.52 0.96
N TRP A 232 -20.94 -7.35 1.51
CA TRP A 232 -19.95 -6.95 2.51
C TRP A 232 -18.93 -5.96 1.94
N GLY A 233 -18.63 -6.04 0.64
CA GLY A 233 -17.69 -5.12 0.01
C GLY A 233 -18.08 -3.66 0.20
N MET A 234 -19.36 -3.34 0.00
CA MET A 234 -19.91 -2.00 0.23
C MET A 234 -19.92 -1.61 1.71
N MET A 235 -20.07 -2.58 2.61
CA MET A 235 -20.08 -2.36 4.07
C MET A 235 -18.68 -2.17 4.66
N LEU A 236 -17.65 -2.76 4.04
CA LEU A 236 -16.25 -2.64 4.47
C LEU A 236 -15.59 -1.34 3.99
N PHE A 237 -16.11 -0.75 2.91
CA PHE A 237 -15.54 0.44 2.27
C PHE A 237 -15.29 1.63 3.24
N PRO A 238 -16.21 2.01 4.15
CA PRO A 238 -15.95 3.11 5.08
C PRO A 238 -14.76 2.87 6.02
N PHE A 239 -14.50 1.62 6.42
CA PHE A 239 -13.33 1.28 7.22
C PHE A 239 -12.03 1.40 6.42
N ALA A 240 -12.04 1.00 5.13
CA ALA A 240 -10.91 1.18 4.24
C ALA A 240 -10.56 2.67 4.08
N ILE A 241 -11.58 3.52 3.88
CA ILE A 241 -11.44 4.98 3.82
C ILE A 241 -10.93 5.57 5.14
N ALA A 242 -11.37 5.06 6.28
CA ALA A 242 -10.85 5.49 7.57
C ALA A 242 -9.35 5.21 7.71
N CYS A 243 -8.91 4.01 7.34
CA CYS A 243 -7.50 3.63 7.30
C CYS A 243 -6.71 4.49 6.30
N ALA A 244 -7.27 4.75 5.12
CA ALA A 244 -6.67 5.62 4.11
C ALA A 244 -6.44 7.04 4.63
N GLY A 245 -7.44 7.63 5.32
CA GLY A 245 -7.30 8.95 5.95
C GLY A 245 -6.21 9.00 7.01
N GLN A 246 -6.06 7.94 7.82
CA GLN A 246 -4.97 7.84 8.80
C GLN A 246 -3.62 7.61 8.13
N PHE A 247 -3.56 6.80 7.09
CA PHE A 247 -2.35 6.58 6.30
C PHE A 247 -1.86 7.90 5.70
N VAL A 248 -2.73 8.70 5.08
CA VAL A 248 -2.37 10.01 4.51
C VAL A 248 -1.86 10.97 5.59
N SER A 249 -2.51 10.98 6.77
CA SER A 249 -2.07 11.77 7.91
C SER A 249 -0.63 11.42 8.33
N ASP A 250 -0.34 10.13 8.46
CA ASP A 250 0.95 9.63 8.92
C ASP A 250 2.01 9.73 7.80
N LEU A 251 1.63 9.51 6.54
CA LEU A 251 2.50 9.61 5.36
C LEU A 251 3.08 11.01 5.20
N PHE A 252 2.30 12.06 5.46
CA PHE A 252 2.73 13.46 5.29
C PHE A 252 3.10 14.16 6.61
N ASP A 253 3.28 13.40 7.69
CA ASP A 253 3.64 13.92 9.03
C ASP A 253 2.72 15.08 9.46
N CYS A 254 1.43 14.95 9.15
CA CYS A 254 0.43 16.00 9.37
C CYS A 254 0.33 16.52 10.82
N PRO A 255 0.49 15.69 11.88
CA PRO A 255 0.48 16.19 13.26
C PRO A 255 1.50 17.31 13.52
N SER A 256 2.67 17.21 12.88
CA SER A 256 3.77 18.17 13.03
C SER A 256 3.64 19.32 12.03
N ASN A 257 3.42 19.00 10.75
CA ASN A 257 3.56 19.95 9.65
C ASN A 257 2.23 20.57 9.21
N HIS A 258 1.10 19.87 9.39
CA HIS A 258 -0.20 20.22 8.81
C HIS A 258 -1.38 20.03 9.80
N LYS A 259 -1.33 20.71 10.95
CA LYS A 259 -2.31 20.54 12.06
C LYS A 259 -3.79 20.68 11.68
N LYS A 260 -4.13 21.50 10.69
CA LYS A 260 -5.52 21.64 10.19
C LYS A 260 -5.96 20.39 9.44
N LEU A 261 -5.13 19.92 8.51
CA LEU A 261 -5.36 18.70 7.74
C LEU A 261 -5.40 17.47 8.66
N PHE A 262 -4.50 17.40 9.66
CA PHE A 262 -4.52 16.34 10.67
C PHE A 262 -5.87 16.25 11.39
N ARG A 263 -6.38 17.38 11.91
CA ARG A 263 -7.67 17.41 12.60
C ARG A 263 -8.82 16.99 11.69
N PHE A 264 -8.82 17.47 10.45
CA PHE A 264 -9.81 17.10 9.45
C PHE A 264 -9.78 15.60 9.15
N LEU A 265 -8.62 15.03 8.79
CA LEU A 265 -8.47 13.62 8.48
C LEU A 265 -8.83 12.72 9.67
N ARG A 266 -8.49 13.13 10.90
CA ARG A 266 -8.87 12.39 12.10
C ARG A 266 -10.39 12.35 12.31
N VAL A 267 -11.06 13.49 12.20
CA VAL A 267 -12.52 13.56 12.31
C VAL A 267 -13.18 12.77 11.18
N PHE A 268 -12.70 12.93 9.95
CA PHE A 268 -13.17 12.18 8.79
C PHE A 268 -13.03 10.67 8.99
N SER A 269 -11.86 10.17 9.42
CA SER A 269 -11.67 8.74 9.71
C SER A 269 -12.62 8.23 10.80
N VAL A 270 -12.86 9.00 11.88
CA VAL A 270 -13.79 8.61 12.94
C VAL A 270 -15.23 8.54 12.43
N ILE A 271 -15.64 9.53 11.62
CA ILE A 271 -16.96 9.54 10.96
C ILE A 271 -17.08 8.32 10.05
N SER A 272 -16.08 8.00 9.23
CA SER A 272 -16.11 6.84 8.34
C SER A 272 -16.22 5.52 9.09
N VAL A 273 -15.54 5.35 10.23
CA VAL A 273 -15.73 4.17 11.10
C VAL A 273 -17.15 4.12 11.65
N GLY A 274 -17.67 5.27 12.13
CA GLY A 274 -19.06 5.37 12.60
C GLY A 274 -20.06 4.96 11.52
N LEU A 275 -19.89 5.47 10.29
CA LEU A 275 -20.70 5.10 9.13
C LEU A 275 -20.61 3.59 8.86
N GLY A 276 -19.41 3.03 8.80
CA GLY A 276 -19.20 1.58 8.59
C GLY A 276 -19.91 0.70 9.63
N VAL A 277 -19.94 1.11 10.90
CA VAL A 277 -20.69 0.39 11.95
C VAL A 277 -22.21 0.57 11.76
N THR A 278 -22.68 1.80 11.54
CA THR A 278 -24.12 2.09 11.43
C THR A 278 -24.76 1.47 10.20
N MET A 279 -24.03 1.33 9.09
CA MET A 279 -24.55 0.81 7.83
C MET A 279 -25.05 -0.64 7.93
N TRP A 280 -24.51 -1.44 8.85
CA TRP A 280 -24.99 -2.80 9.11
C TRP A 280 -26.42 -2.87 9.67
N PHE A 281 -26.92 -1.77 10.22
CA PHE A 281 -28.25 -1.66 10.79
C PHE A 281 -29.24 -0.90 9.88
N LEU A 282 -28.80 -0.51 8.68
CA LEU A 282 -29.60 0.21 7.70
C LEU A 282 -29.99 -0.72 6.53
N PRO A 283 -31.05 -0.38 5.78
CA PRO A 283 -31.33 -1.04 4.51
C PRO A 283 -30.12 -0.95 3.58
N PHE A 284 -29.84 -2.02 2.82
CA PHE A 284 -28.68 -2.08 1.94
C PHE A 284 -28.62 -0.89 0.96
N THR A 285 -29.75 -0.49 0.40
CA THR A 285 -29.88 0.67 -0.51
C THR A 285 -29.38 1.98 0.11
N THR A 286 -29.65 2.19 1.41
CA THR A 286 -29.16 3.37 2.13
C THR A 286 -27.66 3.28 2.37
N GLY A 287 -27.15 2.12 2.78
CA GLY A 287 -25.72 1.88 2.95
C GLY A 287 -24.95 2.04 1.64
N PHE A 288 -25.49 1.53 0.54
CA PHE A 288 -24.95 1.66 -0.81
C PHE A 288 -24.80 3.14 -1.19
N LEU A 289 -25.83 3.97 -0.99
CA LEU A 289 -25.76 5.41 -1.24
C LEU A 289 -24.71 6.12 -0.38
N ILE A 290 -24.63 5.78 0.92
CA ILE A 290 -23.64 6.34 1.83
C ILE A 290 -22.21 6.03 1.34
N SER A 291 -21.94 4.79 0.90
CA SER A 291 -20.62 4.41 0.37
C SER A 291 -20.26 5.18 -0.90
N HIS A 292 -21.20 5.41 -1.81
CA HIS A 292 -20.97 6.21 -3.03
C HIS A 292 -20.70 7.68 -2.70
N LEU A 293 -21.46 8.28 -1.77
CA LEU A 293 -21.21 9.64 -1.29
C LEU A 293 -19.81 9.75 -0.66
N LEU A 294 -19.45 8.80 0.18
CA LEU A 294 -18.13 8.74 0.81
C LEU A 294 -17.01 8.61 -0.22
N ALA A 295 -17.20 7.77 -1.25
CA ALA A 295 -16.27 7.58 -2.34
C ALA A 295 -16.04 8.87 -3.14
N MET A 296 -17.10 9.62 -3.45
CA MET A 296 -16.99 10.92 -4.15
C MET A 296 -16.25 11.98 -3.30
N VAL A 297 -16.54 12.04 -2.00
CA VAL A 297 -15.82 12.95 -1.09
C VAL A 297 -14.35 12.56 -1.00
N TRP A 298 -14.05 11.27 -0.88
CA TRP A 298 -12.69 10.76 -0.82
C TRP A 298 -11.90 11.08 -2.10
N MET A 299 -12.50 10.88 -3.27
CA MET A 299 -11.91 11.19 -4.57
C MET A 299 -11.45 12.65 -4.67
N ILE A 300 -12.33 13.60 -4.29
CA ILE A 300 -11.99 15.03 -4.31
C ILE A 300 -10.86 15.32 -3.30
N LEU A 301 -10.93 14.69 -2.12
CA LEU A 301 -9.97 14.90 -1.05
C LEU A 301 -8.57 14.41 -1.43
N THR A 302 -8.43 13.20 -1.97
CA THR A 302 -7.11 12.64 -2.31
C THR A 302 -6.43 13.42 -3.42
N LEU A 303 -7.17 13.82 -4.46
CA LEU A 303 -6.64 14.69 -5.51
C LEU A 303 -6.20 16.06 -4.96
N SER A 304 -7.03 16.67 -4.10
CA SER A 304 -6.72 17.95 -3.47
C SER A 304 -5.48 17.88 -2.57
N ILE A 305 -5.35 16.82 -1.77
CA ILE A 305 -4.17 16.58 -0.92
C ILE A 305 -2.94 16.32 -1.79
N GLY A 306 -3.03 15.44 -2.79
CA GLY A 306 -1.90 15.11 -3.67
C GLY A 306 -1.34 16.34 -4.38
N VAL A 307 -2.20 17.18 -4.95
CA VAL A 307 -1.79 18.45 -5.60
C VAL A 307 -1.18 19.41 -4.58
N THR A 308 -1.77 19.53 -3.39
CA THR A 308 -1.25 20.43 -2.34
C THR A 308 0.12 20.00 -1.84
N MET A 309 0.31 18.70 -1.62
CA MET A 309 1.58 18.14 -1.14
C MET A 309 2.69 18.24 -2.20
N LEU A 310 2.38 18.07 -3.48
CA LEU A 310 3.33 18.33 -4.56
C LEU A 310 3.74 19.80 -4.65
N LYS A 311 2.80 20.74 -4.44
CA LYS A 311 3.10 22.19 -4.46
C LYS A 311 4.10 22.60 -3.37
N ILE A 312 4.06 21.95 -2.21
CA ILE A 312 5.04 22.17 -1.12
C ILE A 312 6.31 21.31 -1.26
N ARG A 313 6.51 20.67 -2.43
CA ARG A 313 7.68 19.84 -2.78
C ARG A 313 7.86 18.60 -1.90
N ASP A 314 6.78 18.03 -1.38
CA ASP A 314 6.82 16.72 -0.75
C ASP A 314 6.87 15.63 -1.84
N PHE A 315 8.05 15.04 -2.05
CA PHE A 315 8.29 14.07 -3.12
C PHE A 315 7.51 12.76 -2.94
N ARG A 316 7.01 12.45 -1.75
CA ARG A 316 6.14 11.28 -1.51
C ARG A 316 4.83 11.40 -2.28
N ALA A 317 4.34 12.63 -2.48
CA ALA A 317 3.05 12.91 -3.09
C ALA A 317 2.96 12.54 -4.59
N LYS A 318 4.09 12.35 -5.28
CA LYS A 318 4.09 12.01 -6.72
C LYS A 318 3.42 10.65 -6.98
N TYR A 319 3.77 9.64 -6.20
CA TYR A 319 3.18 8.31 -6.31
C TYR A 319 1.73 8.33 -5.83
N PHE A 320 1.47 9.01 -4.71
CA PHE A 320 0.12 9.18 -4.16
C PHE A 320 -0.84 9.78 -5.20
N LEU A 321 -0.47 10.89 -5.83
CA LEU A 321 -1.32 11.55 -6.83
C LEU A 321 -1.46 10.72 -8.11
N THR A 322 -0.39 10.03 -8.55
CA THR A 322 -0.43 9.23 -9.78
C THR A 322 -1.42 8.07 -9.65
N GLY A 323 -1.34 7.29 -8.56
CA GLY A 323 -2.29 6.21 -8.28
C GLY A 323 -3.72 6.73 -8.11
N ASN A 324 -3.88 7.80 -7.32
CA ASN A 324 -5.20 8.35 -7.04
C ASN A 324 -5.84 8.99 -8.27
N LEU A 325 -5.09 9.53 -9.23
CA LEU A 325 -5.64 10.06 -10.49
C LEU A 325 -6.29 8.94 -11.31
N LEU A 326 -5.58 7.82 -11.49
CA LEU A 326 -6.07 6.67 -12.23
C LEU A 326 -7.29 6.05 -11.52
N TYR A 327 -7.17 5.83 -10.21
CA TYR A 327 -8.26 5.27 -9.42
C TYR A 327 -9.49 6.20 -9.44
N SER A 328 -9.32 7.51 -9.24
CA SER A 328 -10.42 8.49 -9.29
C SER A 328 -11.16 8.47 -10.63
N ALA A 329 -10.43 8.40 -11.75
CA ALA A 329 -11.04 8.33 -13.08
C ALA A 329 -11.87 7.04 -13.24
N SER A 330 -11.31 5.89 -12.86
CA SER A 330 -12.01 4.60 -12.92
C SER A 330 -13.20 4.52 -11.97
N LEU A 331 -13.10 5.11 -10.78
CA LEU A 331 -14.15 5.15 -9.78
C LEU A 331 -15.28 6.07 -10.23
N GLY A 332 -14.97 7.19 -10.88
CA GLY A 332 -15.97 8.04 -11.52
C GLY A 332 -16.74 7.30 -12.62
N TYR A 333 -16.05 6.48 -13.44
CA TYR A 333 -16.69 5.61 -14.43
C TYR A 333 -17.59 4.56 -13.77
N TYR A 334 -17.08 3.87 -12.74
CA TYR A 334 -17.84 2.90 -11.95
C TYR A 334 -19.10 3.53 -11.34
N ILE A 335 -18.98 4.65 -10.63
CA ILE A 335 -20.13 5.36 -10.03
C ILE A 335 -21.13 5.81 -11.10
N SER A 336 -20.65 6.20 -12.29
CA SER A 336 -21.52 6.57 -13.41
C SER A 336 -22.31 5.37 -13.94
N ALA A 337 -21.73 4.16 -13.97
CA ALA A 337 -22.43 2.92 -14.34
C ALA A 337 -23.59 2.60 -13.39
N HIS A 338 -23.46 3.01 -12.13
CA HIS A 338 -24.46 2.84 -11.07
C HIS A 338 -25.55 3.92 -11.07
N SER A 339 -25.50 4.84 -12.03
CA SER A 339 -26.45 5.93 -12.18
C SER A 339 -27.46 5.60 -13.26
N HIS A 340 -28.74 5.88 -12.98
CA HIS A 340 -29.83 5.71 -13.96
C HIS A 340 -29.62 6.53 -15.25
N TYR A 341 -28.72 7.53 -15.25
CA TYR A 341 -28.49 8.42 -16.39
C TYR A 341 -27.63 7.83 -17.51
N PHE A 342 -26.71 6.89 -17.20
CA PHE A 342 -25.70 6.43 -18.17
C PHE A 342 -25.95 5.02 -18.71
N GLY A 343 -26.93 4.29 -18.15
CA GLY A 343 -27.25 2.94 -18.59
C GLY A 343 -26.13 1.93 -18.32
N GLU A 344 -26.13 0.83 -19.06
CA GLU A 344 -25.13 -0.24 -18.91
C GLU A 344 -23.78 0.19 -19.49
N LEU A 345 -22.80 0.39 -18.61
CA LEU A 345 -21.42 0.69 -18.99
C LEU A 345 -20.56 -0.59 -18.90
N PRO A 346 -19.85 -0.98 -19.98
CA PRO A 346 -19.15 -2.25 -20.00
C PRO A 346 -17.91 -2.26 -19.09
N TYR A 347 -17.67 -3.40 -18.45
CA TYR A 347 -16.45 -3.71 -17.66
C TYR A 347 -16.17 -2.72 -16.52
N SER A 348 -17.19 -2.12 -15.92
CA SER A 348 -17.02 -1.06 -14.92
C SER A 348 -16.29 -1.55 -13.65
N GLU A 349 -16.61 -2.76 -13.21
CA GLU A 349 -16.06 -3.48 -12.05
C GLU A 349 -14.59 -3.83 -12.28
N SER A 350 -14.31 -4.46 -13.43
CA SER A 350 -12.96 -4.84 -13.83
C SER A 350 -12.04 -3.63 -14.00
N ALA A 351 -12.54 -2.51 -14.55
CA ALA A 351 -11.76 -1.30 -14.70
C ALA A 351 -11.35 -0.69 -13.35
N VAL A 352 -12.30 -0.57 -12.41
CA VAL A 352 -12.03 0.04 -11.10
C VAL A 352 -11.17 -0.84 -10.20
N VAL A 353 -11.34 -2.18 -10.22
CA VAL A 353 -10.52 -3.08 -9.39
C VAL A 353 -9.06 -3.11 -9.87
N VAL A 354 -8.82 -3.08 -11.19
CA VAL A 354 -7.47 -2.99 -11.76
C VAL A 354 -6.84 -1.64 -11.40
N ALA A 355 -7.55 -0.53 -11.59
CA ALA A 355 -7.05 0.80 -11.25
C ALA A 355 -6.74 0.93 -9.74
N LEU A 356 -7.56 0.34 -8.88
CA LEU A 356 -7.31 0.30 -7.44
C LEU A 356 -6.08 -0.54 -7.08
N SER A 357 -5.84 -1.67 -7.78
CA SER A 357 -4.62 -2.45 -7.58
C SER A 357 -3.34 -1.66 -7.93
N VAL A 358 -3.41 -0.82 -8.98
CA VAL A 358 -2.32 0.07 -9.36
C VAL A 358 -2.14 1.21 -8.35
N ASP A 359 -3.22 1.77 -7.80
CA ASP A 359 -3.15 2.71 -6.68
C ASP A 359 -2.49 2.05 -5.46
N CYS A 360 -2.86 0.82 -5.12
CA CYS A 360 -2.25 0.07 -4.01
C CYS A 360 -0.73 -0.08 -4.16
N ILE A 361 -0.23 -0.34 -5.37
CA ILE A 361 1.22 -0.34 -5.67
C ILE A 361 1.81 1.05 -5.43
N CYS A 362 1.17 2.10 -5.92
CA CYS A 362 1.62 3.49 -5.72
C CYS A 362 1.65 3.88 -4.23
N ILE A 363 0.68 3.44 -3.44
CA ILE A 363 0.59 3.66 -1.99
C ILE A 363 1.73 2.93 -1.27
N LEU A 364 2.08 1.72 -1.69
CA LEU A 364 3.23 1.03 -1.13
C LEU A 364 4.55 1.74 -1.50
N LEU A 365 4.68 2.30 -2.71
CA LEU A 365 5.82 3.13 -3.09
C LEU A 365 5.93 4.41 -2.24
N CYS A 366 4.79 5.02 -1.88
CA CYS A 366 4.77 6.12 -0.90
C CYS A 366 5.35 5.70 0.45
N LEU A 367 4.95 4.52 0.95
CA LEU A 367 5.46 3.98 2.20
C LEU A 367 6.96 3.68 2.12
N ALA A 368 7.44 3.13 1.01
CA ALA A 368 8.86 2.87 0.78
C ALA A 368 9.69 4.17 0.78
N GLU A 369 9.20 5.23 0.11
CA GLU A 369 9.87 6.54 0.12
C GLU A 369 9.85 7.18 1.51
N TRP A 370 8.76 7.00 2.28
CA TRP A 370 8.70 7.45 3.67
C TRP A 370 9.79 6.79 4.54
N PHE A 371 9.96 5.47 4.43
CA PHE A 371 11.03 4.76 5.16
C PHE A 371 12.42 5.19 4.71
N LYS A 372 12.61 5.42 3.42
CA LYS A 372 13.88 5.92 2.88
C LYS A 372 14.25 7.30 3.47
N LEU A 373 13.28 8.21 3.57
CA LEU A 373 13.50 9.52 4.21
C LEU A 373 13.87 9.37 5.69
N GLN A 374 13.16 8.51 6.42
CA GLN A 374 13.49 8.22 7.82
C GLN A 374 14.90 7.64 7.99
N GLN A 375 15.33 6.76 7.08
CA GLN A 375 16.69 6.22 7.10
C GLN A 375 17.75 7.30 6.85
N ILE A 376 17.49 8.21 5.89
CA ILE A 376 18.39 9.34 5.60
C ILE A 376 18.49 10.27 6.80
N GLU A 377 17.36 10.62 7.42
CA GLU A 377 17.34 11.45 8.63
C GLU A 377 18.07 10.79 9.80
N PHE A 378 17.85 9.49 10.01
CA PHE A 378 18.56 8.72 11.02
C PHE A 378 20.08 8.74 10.77
N ASN A 379 20.53 8.44 9.55
CA ASN A 379 21.96 8.45 9.21
C ASN A 379 22.57 9.85 9.37
N ARG A 380 21.84 10.89 9.00
CA ARG A 380 22.28 12.28 9.19
C ARG A 380 22.44 12.62 10.66
N ASN A 381 21.46 12.30 11.48
CA ASN A 381 21.52 12.53 12.93
C ASN A 381 22.62 11.69 13.59
N TYR A 382 22.79 10.45 13.13
CA TYR A 382 23.87 9.56 13.57
C TYR A 382 25.24 10.17 13.31
N TYR A 383 25.47 10.71 12.10
CA TYR A 383 26.72 11.39 11.73
C TYR A 383 26.92 12.68 12.54
N LEU A 384 25.90 13.54 12.62
CA LEU A 384 26.00 14.82 13.34
C LEU A 384 26.28 14.64 14.84
N SER A 385 25.82 13.55 15.46
CA SER A 385 26.09 13.28 16.88
C SER A 385 27.50 12.74 17.14
N ARG A 386 28.24 12.32 16.11
CA ARG A 386 29.56 11.65 16.20
C ARG A 386 30.71 12.45 15.61
N THR A 387 30.42 13.56 14.96
CA THR A 387 31.42 14.39 14.29
C THR A 387 31.55 15.74 14.97
N ASP A 388 32.79 16.21 15.16
CA ASP A 388 33.06 17.58 15.60
C ASP A 388 32.74 18.56 14.46
N ALA A 389 31.90 19.55 14.74
CA ALA A 389 31.38 20.45 13.71
C ALA A 389 32.47 21.31 13.06
N MET A 390 33.52 21.65 13.80
CA MET A 390 34.62 22.52 13.36
C MET A 390 35.68 21.75 12.56
N THR A 391 36.14 20.61 13.07
CA THR A 391 37.26 19.85 12.49
C THR A 391 36.85 18.71 11.56
N LYS A 392 35.57 18.31 11.59
CA LYS A 392 35.04 17.12 10.89
C LYS A 392 35.65 15.78 11.32
N LEU A 393 36.45 15.78 12.39
CA LEU A 393 36.94 14.56 13.04
C LEU A 393 35.84 13.90 13.87
N GLY A 394 36.08 12.68 14.35
CA GLY A 394 35.21 12.08 15.35
C GLY A 394 35.20 12.93 16.63
N ASN A 395 34.06 13.08 17.28
CA ASN A 395 33.99 13.80 18.56
C ASN A 395 34.28 12.87 19.74
N ARG A 396 34.24 13.41 20.96
CA ARG A 396 34.41 12.63 22.20
C ARG A 396 33.45 11.43 22.33
N PHE A 397 32.23 11.55 21.82
CA PHE A 397 31.26 10.45 21.84
C PHE A 397 31.69 9.32 20.90
N ALA A 398 32.10 9.64 19.67
CA ALA A 398 32.64 8.67 18.72
C ALA A 398 33.94 8.01 19.23
N LEU A 399 34.79 8.76 19.92
CA LEU A 399 35.97 8.21 20.60
C LEU A 399 35.57 7.15 21.65
N SER A 400 34.54 7.45 22.44
CA SER A 400 34.06 6.53 23.48
C SER A 400 33.50 5.23 22.89
N GLU A 401 32.68 5.32 21.85
CA GLU A 401 32.18 4.15 21.10
C GLU A 401 33.34 3.34 20.49
N CYS A 402 34.35 4.01 19.93
CA CYS A 402 35.53 3.36 19.36
C CYS A 402 36.34 2.60 20.42
N ILE A 403 36.54 3.17 21.61
CA ILE A 403 37.25 2.54 22.73
C ILE A 403 36.53 1.27 23.21
N GLU A 404 35.19 1.29 23.28
CA GLU A 404 34.40 0.13 23.72
C GLU A 404 34.51 -1.07 22.78
N GLN A 405 34.71 -0.81 21.49
CA GLN A 405 34.84 -1.84 20.46
C GLN A 405 36.30 -2.21 20.15
N LEU A 406 37.27 -1.55 20.82
CA LEU A 406 38.68 -1.69 20.50
C LEU A 406 39.24 -3.02 20.99
N ASN A 407 39.82 -3.79 20.07
CA ASN A 407 40.43 -5.09 20.33
C ASN A 407 41.70 -5.30 19.48
N GLY A 408 42.47 -6.34 19.79
CA GLY A 408 43.70 -6.68 19.06
C GLY A 408 44.87 -5.73 19.36
N TYR A 409 45.76 -5.56 18.38
CA TYR A 409 46.91 -4.66 18.50
C TYR A 409 46.54 -3.24 18.06
N TYR A 410 46.81 -2.24 18.91
CA TYR A 410 46.53 -0.85 18.59
C TYR A 410 47.47 0.13 19.29
N VAL A 411 47.61 1.31 18.70
CA VAL A 411 48.35 2.46 19.23
C VAL A 411 47.36 3.58 19.52
N VAL A 412 47.44 4.14 20.73
CA VAL A 412 46.76 5.35 21.14
C VAL A 412 47.75 6.50 21.14
N VAL A 413 47.42 7.58 20.43
CA VAL A 413 48.17 8.84 20.46
C VAL A 413 47.26 9.91 21.06
N TYR A 414 47.60 10.40 22.25
CA TYR A 414 46.91 11.51 22.90
C TYR A 414 47.68 12.80 22.63
N VAL A 415 47.01 13.83 22.16
CA VAL A 415 47.62 15.07 21.68
C VAL A 415 46.91 16.27 22.30
N ASP A 416 47.69 17.24 22.74
CA ASP A 416 47.23 18.55 23.19
C ASP A 416 47.93 19.62 22.33
N LEU A 417 47.13 20.54 21.78
CA LEU A 417 47.59 21.62 20.91
C LEU A 417 48.23 22.76 21.72
N ASP A 418 49.54 22.92 21.55
CA ASP A 418 50.30 23.94 22.25
C ASP A 418 50.11 25.34 21.62
N GLY A 419 50.10 26.37 22.47
CA GLY A 419 50.11 27.76 22.02
C GLY A 419 48.75 28.34 21.60
N LEU A 420 47.67 27.56 21.60
CA LEU A 420 46.33 28.01 21.17
C LEU A 420 45.86 29.28 21.88
N LYS A 421 46.01 29.35 23.21
CA LYS A 421 45.66 30.56 23.98
C LYS A 421 46.45 31.79 23.54
N THR A 422 47.75 31.63 23.24
CA THR A 422 48.59 32.74 22.80
C THR A 422 48.15 33.26 21.42
N VAL A 423 47.75 32.36 20.52
CA VAL A 423 47.20 32.73 19.20
C VAL A 423 45.85 33.43 19.37
N ASN A 424 44.95 32.90 20.21
CA ASN A 424 43.67 33.55 20.51
C ASN A 424 43.86 34.97 21.06
N ASP A 425 44.74 35.14 22.05
CA ASP A 425 44.96 36.42 22.72
C ASP A 425 45.61 37.47 21.80
N ARG A 426 46.45 37.05 20.84
CA ARG A 426 47.19 37.97 19.94
C ARG A 426 46.49 38.23 18.62
N ASN A 427 45.83 37.21 18.08
CA ASN A 427 45.34 37.20 16.70
C ASN A 427 43.82 36.99 16.62
N GLY A 428 43.16 36.79 17.77
CA GLY A 428 41.71 36.59 17.88
C GLY A 428 41.30 35.13 17.68
N HIS A 429 40.08 34.81 18.11
CA HIS A 429 39.54 33.44 18.09
C HIS A 429 39.46 32.83 16.68
N GLN A 430 39.24 33.63 15.65
CA GLN A 430 39.22 33.13 14.26
C GLN A 430 40.55 32.52 13.83
N GLU A 431 41.68 33.06 14.31
CA GLU A 431 43.00 32.49 14.02
C GLU A 431 43.28 31.24 14.86
N GLY A 432 42.78 31.17 16.09
CA GLY A 432 42.82 29.94 16.86
C GLY A 432 41.99 28.81 16.24
N ASP A 433 40.82 29.13 15.69
CA ASP A 433 39.99 28.16 14.95
C ASP A 433 40.74 27.62 13.73
N LYS A 434 41.49 28.45 13.00
CA LYS A 434 42.35 28.01 11.89
C LYS A 434 43.45 27.07 12.36
N LEU A 435 44.09 27.37 13.50
CA LEU A 435 45.12 26.51 14.08
C LEU A 435 44.54 25.13 14.45
N ILE A 436 43.35 25.10 15.07
CA ILE A 436 42.64 23.85 15.40
C ILE A 436 42.32 23.05 14.14
N VAL A 437 41.79 23.70 13.11
CA VAL A 437 41.43 23.04 11.84
C VAL A 437 42.67 22.50 11.13
N GLU A 438 43.79 23.23 11.10
CA GLU A 438 45.01 22.73 10.47
C GLU A 438 45.61 21.57 11.28
N THR A 439 45.59 21.64 12.61
CA THR A 439 46.03 20.53 13.47
C THR A 439 45.23 19.26 13.16
N ALA A 440 43.91 19.38 13.08
CA ALA A 440 43.03 18.27 12.71
C ALA A 440 43.35 17.72 11.31
N ARG A 441 43.58 18.59 10.33
CA ARG A 441 43.92 18.22 8.95
C ARG A 441 45.24 17.45 8.89
N LEU A 442 46.25 17.92 9.60
CA LEU A 442 47.57 17.29 9.66
C LEU A 442 47.51 15.92 10.35
N MET A 443 46.79 15.82 11.47
CA MET A 443 46.58 14.54 12.14
C MET A 443 45.84 13.55 11.24
N GLN A 444 44.77 14.00 10.57
CA GLN A 444 44.03 13.17 9.63
C GLN A 444 44.91 12.70 8.47
N ARG A 445 45.71 13.60 7.87
CA ARG A 445 46.66 13.26 6.79
C ARG A 445 47.66 12.19 7.22
N SER A 446 48.19 12.29 8.44
CA SER A 446 49.20 11.36 8.96
C SER A 446 48.61 10.00 9.32
N PHE A 447 47.34 9.93 9.75
CA PHE A 447 46.81 8.76 10.44
C PHE A 447 45.59 8.08 9.81
N SER A 448 44.87 8.73 8.89
CA SER A 448 43.58 8.22 8.37
C SER A 448 43.67 6.85 7.68
N HIS A 449 44.83 6.48 7.16
CA HIS A 449 45.04 5.20 6.49
C HIS A 449 45.25 4.02 7.46
N ARG A 450 45.51 4.29 8.75
CA ARG A 450 45.76 3.28 9.80
C ARG A 450 44.70 3.27 10.89
N GLY A 451 43.86 4.30 10.98
CA GLY A 451 42.84 4.39 12.00
C GLY A 451 42.09 5.70 12.01
N SER A 452 41.55 6.05 13.18
CA SER A 452 40.63 7.17 13.36
C SER A 452 41.25 8.26 14.22
N VAL A 453 40.92 9.51 13.89
CA VAL A 453 41.32 10.69 14.66
C VAL A 453 40.07 11.35 15.23
N PHE A 454 40.14 11.71 16.50
CA PHE A 454 39.07 12.28 17.27
C PHE A 454 39.50 13.60 17.90
N ARG A 455 38.56 14.53 18.08
CA ARG A 455 38.70 15.71 18.93
C ARG A 455 37.94 15.44 20.23
N SER A 456 38.67 15.22 21.32
CA SER A 456 38.10 14.90 22.64
C SER A 456 37.71 16.15 23.43
N GLY A 457 38.40 17.27 23.18
CA GLY A 457 38.26 18.53 23.92
C GLY A 457 38.46 19.77 23.04
N GLY A 458 38.69 20.92 23.67
CA GLY A 458 38.91 22.19 22.94
C GLY A 458 40.16 22.14 22.05
N ASP A 459 41.29 21.81 22.67
CA ASP A 459 42.64 21.69 22.11
C ASP A 459 43.17 20.25 22.11
N GLU A 460 42.35 19.29 22.56
CA GLU A 460 42.75 17.89 22.72
C GLU A 460 42.27 17.01 21.55
N PHE A 461 43.18 16.18 21.05
CA PHE A 461 42.95 15.22 19.99
C PHE A 461 43.44 13.83 20.40
N VAL A 462 42.79 12.80 19.88
CA VAL A 462 43.15 11.41 20.13
C VAL A 462 43.14 10.65 18.81
N SER A 463 44.21 9.91 18.52
CA SER A 463 44.24 8.95 17.41
C SER A 463 44.24 7.52 17.95
N ILE A 464 43.43 6.66 17.34
CA ILE A 464 43.45 5.22 17.58
C ILE A 464 43.82 4.55 16.26
N LEU A 465 44.95 3.84 16.25
CA LEU A 465 45.53 3.23 15.06
C LEU A 465 45.63 1.71 15.26
N HIS A 466 45.24 0.95 14.25
CA HIS A 466 45.22 -0.51 14.32
C HIS A 466 46.50 -1.12 13.74
N ALA A 467 46.96 -2.21 14.36
CA ALA A 467 48.02 -3.07 13.87
C ALA A 467 47.53 -4.53 13.83
N GLN A 468 48.07 -5.32 12.92
CA GLN A 468 47.72 -6.74 12.75
C GLN A 468 48.65 -7.67 13.54
N SER A 469 49.82 -7.17 13.95
CA SER A 469 50.83 -7.97 14.64
C SER A 469 51.69 -7.14 15.60
N ALA A 470 52.38 -7.81 16.52
CA ALA A 470 53.35 -7.16 17.43
C ALA A 470 54.50 -6.43 16.71
N PRO A 471 55.13 -6.99 15.64
CA PRO A 471 56.14 -6.24 14.87
C PRO A 471 55.59 -4.98 14.22
N GLU A 472 54.38 -5.06 13.63
CA GLU A 472 53.72 -3.90 13.03
C GLU A 472 53.34 -2.84 14.09
N LEU A 473 52.94 -3.26 15.29
CA LEU A 473 52.66 -2.37 16.40
C LEU A 473 53.89 -1.54 16.79
N GLU A 474 55.07 -2.18 16.85
CA GLU A 474 56.32 -1.50 17.17
C GLU A 474 56.72 -0.49 16.08
N GLU A 475 56.61 -0.89 14.80
CA GLU A 475 56.88 -0.01 13.66
C GLU A 475 55.92 1.18 13.63
N LEU A 476 54.62 0.93 13.82
CA LEU A 476 53.58 1.95 13.87
C LEU A 476 53.83 2.93 15.01
N THR A 477 54.23 2.45 16.19
CA THR A 477 54.57 3.29 17.34
C THR A 477 55.74 4.23 17.04
N LYS A 478 56.80 3.73 16.38
CA LYS A 478 57.94 4.56 15.95
C LYS A 478 57.51 5.59 14.90
N SER A 479 56.70 5.17 13.93
CA SER A 479 56.15 6.05 12.88
C SER A 479 55.27 7.16 13.47
N CYS A 480 54.44 6.86 14.47
CA CYS A 480 53.61 7.86 15.16
C CYS A 480 54.44 8.99 15.75
N ARG A 481 55.57 8.67 16.40
CA ARG A 481 56.47 9.68 16.97
C ARG A 481 56.99 10.61 15.88
N SER A 482 57.53 10.05 14.80
CA SER A 482 58.03 10.83 13.67
C SER A 482 56.95 11.72 13.04
N HIS A 483 55.72 11.22 12.89
CA HIS A 483 54.60 11.99 12.38
C HIS A 483 54.19 13.14 13.33
N MET A 484 54.24 12.95 14.64
CA MET A 484 53.94 14.01 15.61
C MET A 484 55.02 15.08 15.68
N ASP A 485 56.30 14.69 15.58
CA ASP A 485 57.40 15.65 15.50
C ASP A 485 57.30 16.49 14.22
N ALA A 486 57.01 15.87 13.08
CA ALA A 486 56.79 16.56 11.81
C ALA A 486 55.57 17.50 11.86
N LEU A 487 54.47 17.05 12.46
CA LEU A 487 53.27 17.86 12.66
C LEU A 487 53.56 19.09 13.53
N SER A 488 54.26 18.91 14.67
CA SER A 488 54.64 20.02 15.54
C SER A 488 55.54 21.02 14.81
N TYR A 489 56.47 20.54 13.99
CA TYR A 489 57.31 21.40 13.18
C TYR A 489 56.51 22.20 12.14
N GLU A 490 55.61 21.56 11.39
CA GLU A 490 54.76 22.21 10.37
C GLU A 490 53.87 23.30 10.99
N LEU A 491 53.24 23.02 12.15
CA LEU A 491 52.46 24.02 12.89
C LEU A 491 53.30 25.22 13.32
N SER A 492 54.54 24.99 13.77
CA SER A 492 55.43 26.06 14.23
C SER A 492 55.88 27.02 13.12
N GLN A 493 55.89 26.56 11.86
CA GLN A 493 56.20 27.40 10.69
C GLN A 493 55.07 28.39 10.39
N ALA A 494 53.82 27.96 10.54
CA ALA A 494 52.65 28.77 10.26
C ALA A 494 52.24 29.66 11.45
N TRP A 495 52.34 29.15 12.68
CA TRP A 495 52.04 29.90 13.90
C TRP A 495 53.22 29.88 14.85
N ARG A 496 53.81 31.06 15.08
CA ARG A 496 54.96 31.22 15.97
C ARG A 496 54.58 30.77 17.39
N ARG A 497 55.28 29.74 17.90
CA ARG A 497 55.06 29.07 19.20
C ARG A 497 53.84 28.13 19.26
N ALA A 498 53.25 27.76 18.12
CA ALA A 498 52.34 26.62 18.07
C ALA A 498 53.12 25.32 17.85
N GLY A 499 52.56 24.22 18.33
CA GLY A 499 53.11 22.87 18.22
C GLY A 499 52.14 21.87 18.83
N VAL A 500 52.61 20.66 19.09
CA VAL A 500 51.81 19.67 19.82
C VAL A 500 52.62 19.02 20.92
N SER A 501 51.95 18.81 22.06
CA SER A 501 52.41 17.92 23.11
C SER A 501 51.66 16.60 22.97
N PHE A 502 52.38 15.48 22.99
CA PHE A 502 51.74 14.19 22.73
C PHE A 502 52.29 13.06 23.61
N GLY A 503 51.46 12.06 23.81
CA GLY A 503 51.78 10.82 24.49
C GLY A 503 51.28 9.63 23.69
N ILE A 504 52.09 8.58 23.65
CA ILE A 504 51.79 7.36 22.89
C ILE A 504 51.71 6.20 23.87
N ALA A 505 50.68 5.37 23.76
CA ALA A 505 50.54 4.10 24.48
C ALA A 505 50.08 3.01 23.51
N THR A 506 50.42 1.77 23.81
CA THR A 506 50.08 0.61 22.97
C THR A 506 49.27 -0.42 23.74
N SER A 507 48.51 -1.23 23.02
CA SER A 507 47.66 -2.29 23.59
C SER A 507 48.41 -3.35 24.40
N VAL A 508 49.73 -3.46 24.25
CA VAL A 508 50.57 -4.40 25.01
C VAL A 508 51.07 -3.84 26.34
N GLU A 509 50.91 -2.53 26.57
CA GLU A 509 51.34 -1.85 27.80
C GLU A 509 50.25 -1.79 28.86
N CYS A 510 49.02 -2.17 28.53
CA CYS A 510 47.84 -1.96 29.36
C CYS A 510 46.86 -3.12 29.24
N ASP A 511 46.08 -3.34 30.30
CA ASP A 511 45.07 -4.41 30.34
C ASP A 511 43.78 -4.04 29.59
N SER A 512 43.52 -2.74 29.38
CA SER A 512 42.34 -2.26 28.66
C SER A 512 42.61 -1.03 27.79
N ALA A 513 41.71 -0.77 26.83
CA ALA A 513 41.77 0.42 25.98
C ALA A 513 41.62 1.73 26.78
N LYS A 514 40.85 1.71 27.88
CA LYS A 514 40.73 2.85 28.79
C LYS A 514 42.04 3.15 29.50
N ASP A 515 42.76 2.10 29.92
CA ASP A 515 44.08 2.22 30.54
C ASP A 515 45.11 2.76 29.54
N CYS A 516 45.05 2.33 28.27
CA CYS A 516 45.89 2.88 27.20
C CYS A 516 45.68 4.38 27.03
N ILE A 517 44.42 4.83 26.98
CA ILE A 517 44.07 6.25 26.86
C ILE A 517 44.61 7.04 28.05
N PHE A 518 44.43 6.53 29.26
CA PHE A 518 44.95 7.16 30.48
C PHE A 518 46.49 7.22 30.49
N LEU A 519 47.17 6.15 30.05
CA LEU A 519 48.62 6.12 29.95
C LEU A 519 49.15 7.10 28.89
N ALA A 520 48.49 7.20 27.75
CA ALA A 520 48.84 8.16 26.70
C ALA A 520 48.64 9.60 27.16
N ASP A 521 47.52 9.91 27.83
CA ASP A 521 47.25 11.22 28.44
C ASP A 521 48.34 11.61 29.46
N LYS A 522 48.67 10.69 30.38
CA LYS A 522 49.74 10.90 31.36
C LYS A 522 51.09 11.20 30.69
N ARG A 523 51.44 10.50 29.61
CA ARG A 523 52.68 10.73 28.84
C ARG A 523 52.66 12.07 28.12
N MET A 524 51.51 12.49 27.59
CA MET A 524 51.31 13.81 26.99
C MET A 524 51.56 14.92 28.03
N TYR A 525 50.96 14.82 29.21
CA TYR A 525 51.16 15.78 30.29
C TYR A 525 52.63 15.88 30.73
N GLN A 526 53.33 14.74 30.80
CA GLN A 526 54.77 14.72 31.11
C GLN A 526 55.58 15.45 30.02
N TYR A 527 55.29 15.18 28.74
CA TYR A 527 55.93 15.84 27.61
C TYR A 527 55.73 17.36 27.66
N LYS A 528 54.48 17.81 27.85
CA LYS A 528 54.11 19.23 27.99
C LYS A 528 54.84 19.91 29.13
N SER A 529 54.98 19.24 30.28
CA SER A 529 55.66 19.79 31.45
C SER A 529 57.18 19.98 31.25
N ILE A 530 57.82 19.10 30.48
CA ILE A 530 59.26 19.16 30.18
C ILE A 530 59.51 20.32 29.20
N ASN A 531 58.73 20.41 28.13
CA ASN A 531 58.89 21.48 27.14
C ASN A 531 58.60 22.86 27.72
N LYS A 532 57.65 22.99 28.64
CA LYS A 532 57.39 24.26 29.35
C LYS A 532 58.53 24.71 30.27
N LYS A 533 59.41 23.79 30.72
CA LYS A 533 60.62 24.14 31.49
C LYS A 533 61.80 24.54 30.59
N LEU A 534 61.76 24.16 29.32
CA LEU A 534 62.82 24.41 28.34
C LEU A 534 62.57 25.66 27.47
N ALA A 535 61.32 26.12 27.40
CA ALA A 535 60.88 27.34 26.71
C ALA A 535 60.83 28.54 27.64
#